data_AF-A0AAW0CEV0-F1
#
_entry.id   AF-A0AAW0CEV0-F1
#
_cell.length_a   1.000
_cell.length_b   1.000
_cell.length_c   1.000
_cell.angle_alpha   90.00
_cell.angle_beta   90.00
_cell.angle_gamma   90.00
#
_symmetry.space_group_name_H-M   'P 1'
#
loop_
_entity.id
_entity.type
_entity.pdbx_description
1 polymer ?
#
loop_
_entity_poly.entity_id
_entity_poly.type
_entity_poly.pdbx_seq_one_letter_code
_entity_poly.pdbx_strand_id
1 'polypeptide(L)'
;MAKPMSISKNQALMTMLQDVMNLTCPDHPHTVRMDGDAIFHVGYDRLKEMQSNIGSEAWGLVYALFQKPEYVENANAALEYARFSLRRDGPLLYKTPTATPQLPSNSPNYKYPDGIFESDIVVQMMRKLLTMYKTSHKTDHPTGGLALVMTALDRAFLACERKGGVMPTGPESKSDQFGQAQYGALIDEYMCTIQRLSNNHWQHLLTLYGHPTPEAQPQPDTIQLVNHSRSDLFIPFKD
;
A
#
# COMPACT_ATOMS: atom_id res chain seq x y z
N MET A 1 -17.92 2.37 -0.16
CA MET A 1 -16.55 2.42 0.41
C MET A 1 -15.79 3.56 -0.28
N ALA A 2 -15.01 4.36 0.44
CA ALA A 2 -14.21 5.43 -0.17
C ALA A 2 -13.01 4.84 -0.93
N LYS A 3 -12.75 5.30 -2.16
CA LYS A 3 -11.56 4.88 -2.92
C LYS A 3 -10.36 5.76 -2.54
N PRO A 4 -9.24 5.22 -2.03
CA PRO A 4 -8.16 6.02 -1.44
C PRO A 4 -7.51 7.09 -2.34
N MET A 5 -7.60 6.96 -3.67
CA MET A 5 -7.08 7.95 -4.62
C MET A 5 -8.11 8.78 -5.39
N SER A 6 -9.42 8.48 -5.30
CA SER A 6 -10.46 9.29 -5.98
C SER A 6 -10.86 10.55 -5.18
N ILE A 7 -9.87 11.23 -4.60
CA ILE A 7 -10.09 12.44 -3.80
C ILE A 7 -10.28 13.61 -4.75
N SER A 8 -11.52 14.04 -4.89
CA SER A 8 -11.95 15.19 -5.69
C SER A 8 -12.63 16.21 -4.78
N LYS A 9 -12.59 17.49 -5.16
CA LYS A 9 -13.39 18.55 -4.50
C LYS A 9 -14.88 18.29 -4.79
N ASN A 10 -15.56 17.56 -3.90
CA ASN A 10 -16.95 17.16 -4.06
C ASN A 10 -17.66 16.99 -2.70
N GLN A 11 -18.97 16.72 -2.76
CA GLN A 11 -19.82 16.51 -1.59
C GLN A 11 -19.33 15.41 -0.66
N ALA A 12 -18.76 14.31 -1.18
CA ALA A 12 -18.30 13.20 -0.35
C ALA A 12 -17.08 13.58 0.51
N LEU A 13 -16.16 14.38 -0.03
CA LEU A 13 -15.07 14.96 0.75
C LEU A 13 -15.60 15.97 1.78
N MET A 14 -16.61 16.77 1.42
CA MET A 14 -17.21 17.74 2.34
C MET A 14 -17.86 17.05 3.54
N THR A 15 -18.61 15.96 3.31
CA THR A 15 -19.17 15.11 4.37
C THR A 15 -18.07 14.51 5.24
N MET A 16 -17.03 13.90 4.65
CA MET A 16 -15.90 13.34 5.41
C MET A 16 -15.23 14.37 6.32
N LEU A 17 -15.00 15.59 5.81
CA LEU A 17 -14.38 16.67 6.59
C LEU A 17 -15.34 17.19 7.68
N GLN A 18 -16.66 17.23 7.43
CA GLN A 18 -17.64 17.53 8.47
C GLN A 18 -17.65 16.49 9.58
N ASP A 19 -17.58 15.19 9.24
CA ASP A 19 -17.55 14.10 10.21
C ASP A 19 -16.30 14.20 11.10
N VAL A 20 -15.13 14.49 10.51
CA VAL A 20 -13.88 14.75 11.24
C VAL A 20 -13.98 16.00 12.12
N MET A 21 -14.59 17.09 11.63
CA MET A 21 -14.81 18.31 12.42
C MET A 21 -15.73 18.06 13.62
N ASN A 22 -16.85 17.37 13.41
CA ASN A 22 -17.79 17.02 14.48
C ASN A 22 -17.13 16.14 15.56
N LEU A 23 -16.22 15.26 15.14
CA LEU A 23 -15.50 14.32 16.02
C LEU A 23 -14.36 14.98 16.81
N THR A 24 -13.67 15.97 16.23
CA THR A 24 -12.50 16.63 16.83
C THR A 24 -12.82 17.93 17.55
N CYS A 25 -13.90 18.62 17.14
CA CYS A 25 -14.34 19.91 17.64
C CYS A 25 -15.87 19.94 17.89
N PRO A 26 -16.43 19.02 18.71
CA PRO A 26 -17.88 18.83 18.84
C PRO A 26 -18.63 20.08 19.33
N ASP A 27 -18.00 20.91 20.17
CA ASP A 27 -18.58 22.14 20.70
C ASP A 27 -18.48 23.34 19.73
N HIS A 28 -17.90 23.16 18.54
CA HIS A 28 -17.71 24.22 17.55
C HIS A 28 -18.71 24.08 16.39
N PRO A 29 -19.69 24.99 16.21
CA PRO A 29 -20.79 24.84 15.26
C PRO A 29 -20.40 25.11 13.79
N HIS A 30 -19.17 24.79 13.38
CA HIS A 30 -18.70 25.02 12.01
C HIS A 30 -19.33 24.02 11.03
N THR A 31 -19.96 24.54 9.98
CA THR A 31 -20.44 23.75 8.85
C THR A 31 -19.46 23.86 7.69
N VAL A 32 -18.80 22.75 7.34
CA VAL A 32 -17.87 22.66 6.22
C VAL A 32 -18.60 22.90 4.90
N ARG A 33 -18.08 23.77 4.05
CA ARG A 33 -18.64 24.10 2.72
C ARG A 33 -17.63 23.82 1.60
N MET A 34 -18.10 23.51 0.39
CA MET A 34 -17.19 23.30 -0.75
C MET A 34 -16.52 24.59 -1.24
N ASP A 35 -17.27 25.69 -1.24
CA ASP A 35 -16.83 26.98 -1.78
C ASP A 35 -16.48 27.97 -0.66
N GLY A 36 -15.28 28.56 -0.74
CA GLY A 36 -14.82 29.61 0.17
C GLY A 36 -14.42 29.14 1.58
N ASP A 37 -14.54 27.86 1.89
CA ASP A 37 -14.15 27.31 3.19
C ASP A 37 -12.67 26.89 3.21
N ALA A 38 -11.90 27.51 4.10
CA ALA A 38 -10.51 27.17 4.32
C ALA A 38 -10.31 25.73 4.80
N ILE A 39 -11.23 25.17 5.60
CA ILE A 39 -11.16 23.80 6.11
C ILE A 39 -11.28 22.80 4.96
N PHE A 40 -12.20 23.04 4.02
CA PHE A 40 -12.38 22.18 2.84
C PHE A 40 -11.17 22.22 1.91
N HIS A 41 -10.61 23.40 1.64
CA HIS A 41 -9.44 23.54 0.78
C HIS A 41 -8.18 22.95 1.44
N VAL A 42 -7.88 23.28 2.70
CA VAL A 42 -6.74 22.72 3.43
C VAL A 42 -6.89 21.20 3.60
N GLY A 43 -8.08 20.68 3.89
CA GLY A 43 -8.34 19.25 3.97
C GLY A 43 -8.06 18.53 2.65
N TYR A 44 -8.52 19.07 1.52
CA TYR A 44 -8.20 18.55 0.19
C TYR A 44 -6.69 18.57 -0.10
N ASP A 45 -6.02 19.71 0.14
CA ASP A 45 -4.61 19.88 -0.16
C ASP A 45 -3.73 18.95 0.70
N ARG A 46 -4.05 18.77 1.99
CA ARG A 46 -3.38 17.80 2.88
C ARG A 46 -3.55 16.37 2.39
N LEU A 47 -4.74 15.97 1.94
CA LEU A 47 -4.97 14.64 1.38
C LEU A 47 -4.16 14.40 0.09
N LYS A 48 -4.01 15.43 -0.76
CA LYS A 48 -3.14 15.38 -1.95
C LYS A 48 -1.65 15.32 -1.59
N GLU A 49 -1.21 16.09 -0.60
CA GLU A 49 0.14 16.07 -0.05
C GLU A 49 0.48 14.68 0.52
N MET A 50 -0.41 14.08 1.31
CA MET A 50 -0.25 12.73 1.84
C MET A 50 -0.05 11.68 0.73
N GLN A 51 -0.85 11.72 -0.34
CA GLN A 51 -0.68 10.83 -1.50
C GLN A 51 0.71 11.02 -2.15
N SER A 52 1.14 12.26 -2.35
CA SER A 52 2.47 12.57 -2.90
C SER A 52 3.59 12.06 -2.00
N ASN A 53 3.50 12.28 -0.69
CA ASN A 53 4.51 11.86 0.28
C ASN A 53 4.65 10.33 0.34
N ILE A 54 3.54 9.59 0.27
CA ILE A 54 3.56 8.12 0.13
C ILE A 54 4.32 7.69 -1.14
N GLY A 55 4.03 8.34 -2.28
CA GLY A 55 4.71 8.09 -3.55
C GLY A 55 6.22 8.38 -3.51
N SER A 56 6.61 9.48 -2.87
CA SER A 56 8.02 9.90 -2.71
C SER A 56 8.80 8.99 -1.76
N GLU A 57 8.22 8.62 -0.62
CA GLU A 57 8.85 7.73 0.36
C GLU A 57 9.02 6.31 -0.19
N ALA A 58 8.00 5.75 -0.85
CA ALA A 58 8.08 4.46 -1.51
C ALA A 58 9.17 4.44 -2.60
N TRP A 59 9.25 5.51 -3.40
CA TRP A 59 10.33 5.69 -4.37
C TRP A 59 11.71 5.71 -3.71
N GLY A 60 11.87 6.46 -2.62
CA GLY A 60 13.12 6.53 -1.87
C GLY A 60 13.59 5.18 -1.32
N LEU A 61 12.67 4.35 -0.82
CA LEU A 61 12.97 3.00 -0.34
C LEU A 61 13.42 2.07 -1.47
N VAL A 62 12.69 2.04 -2.59
CA VAL A 62 13.04 1.20 -3.76
C VAL A 62 14.32 1.70 -4.43
N TYR A 63 14.54 3.02 -4.49
CA TYR A 63 15.79 3.59 -4.96
C TYR A 63 16.96 3.11 -4.10
N ALA A 64 16.89 3.26 -2.77
CA ALA A 64 17.92 2.83 -1.84
C ALA A 64 18.18 1.31 -1.91
N LEU A 65 17.15 0.49 -2.15
CA LEU A 65 17.31 -0.95 -2.39
C LEU A 65 18.16 -1.22 -3.63
N PHE A 66 17.89 -0.55 -4.75
CA PHE A 66 18.68 -0.69 -5.98
C PHE A 66 20.01 0.13 -5.97
N GLN A 67 20.34 0.84 -4.88
CA GLN A 67 21.67 1.41 -4.64
C GLN A 67 22.62 0.44 -3.90
N LYS A 68 22.19 -0.78 -3.58
CA LYS A 68 23.08 -1.79 -2.99
C LYS A 68 24.08 -2.36 -4.02
N PRO A 69 25.29 -2.80 -3.58
CA PRO A 69 26.34 -3.28 -4.50
C PRO A 69 25.88 -4.38 -5.46
N GLU A 70 25.04 -5.32 -5.00
CA GLU A 70 24.53 -6.44 -5.81
C GLU A 70 23.67 -6.01 -7.02
N TYR A 71 23.21 -4.76 -7.06
CA TYR A 71 22.35 -4.21 -8.11
C TYR A 71 23.01 -3.07 -8.88
N VAL A 72 23.78 -2.19 -8.23
CA VAL A 72 24.44 -1.04 -8.88
C VAL A 72 25.42 -1.47 -9.96
N GLU A 73 26.20 -2.52 -9.70
CA GLU A 73 27.19 -3.06 -10.64
C GLU A 73 26.57 -4.04 -11.65
N ASN A 74 25.30 -4.43 -11.47
CA ASN A 74 24.62 -5.44 -12.27
C ASN A 74 23.14 -5.10 -12.51
N ALA A 75 22.89 -4.25 -13.51
CA ALA A 75 21.54 -3.87 -13.93
C ALA A 75 20.66 -5.08 -14.34
N ASN A 76 21.25 -6.19 -14.81
CA ASN A 76 20.48 -7.40 -15.11
C ASN A 76 19.95 -8.06 -13.82
N ALA A 77 20.77 -8.15 -12.76
CA ALA A 77 20.30 -8.63 -11.46
C ALA A 77 19.23 -7.70 -10.86
N ALA A 78 19.37 -6.39 -11.03
CA ALA A 78 18.34 -5.43 -10.64
C ALA A 78 17.02 -5.63 -11.42
N LEU A 79 17.09 -5.84 -12.74
CA LEU A 79 15.94 -6.12 -13.60
C LEU A 79 15.25 -7.45 -13.26
N GLU A 80 16.02 -8.51 -13.05
CA GLU A 80 15.49 -9.82 -12.62
C GLU A 80 14.82 -9.73 -11.25
N TYR A 81 15.44 -9.03 -10.30
CA TYR A 81 14.86 -8.82 -8.98
C TYR A 81 13.60 -7.93 -9.02
N ALA A 82 13.57 -6.89 -9.86
CA ALA A 82 12.38 -6.06 -10.08
C ALA A 82 11.22 -6.90 -10.64
N ARG A 83 11.48 -7.68 -11.70
CA ARG A 83 10.52 -8.63 -12.27
C ARG A 83 10.02 -9.66 -11.28
N PHE A 84 10.92 -10.21 -10.47
CA PHE A 84 10.54 -11.18 -9.44
C PHE A 84 9.67 -10.52 -8.37
N SER A 85 10.03 -9.32 -7.92
CA SER A 85 9.29 -8.52 -6.94
C SER A 85 7.86 -8.22 -7.39
N LEU A 86 7.67 -7.83 -8.66
CA LEU A 86 6.37 -7.45 -9.22
C LEU A 86 5.37 -8.60 -9.36
N ARG A 87 5.77 -9.87 -9.19
CA ARG A 87 4.86 -11.01 -9.31
C ARG A 87 3.83 -11.08 -8.18
N ARG A 88 2.80 -11.91 -8.37
CA ARG A 88 1.77 -12.22 -7.35
C ARG A 88 2.26 -13.05 -6.17
N ASP A 89 3.48 -13.56 -6.25
CA ASP A 89 4.15 -14.47 -5.30
C ASP A 89 5.59 -14.02 -4.98
N GLY A 90 5.91 -12.76 -5.32
CA GLY A 90 7.24 -12.16 -5.25
C GLY A 90 7.56 -11.43 -3.94
N PRO A 91 8.85 -11.09 -3.71
CA PRO A 91 9.34 -10.49 -2.47
C PRO A 91 8.79 -9.10 -2.14
N LEU A 92 8.15 -8.38 -3.08
CA LEU A 92 7.44 -7.14 -2.73
C LEU A 92 6.25 -7.43 -1.80
N LEU A 93 5.53 -8.52 -2.04
CA LEU A 93 4.32 -8.86 -1.31
C LEU A 93 4.59 -9.69 -0.06
N TYR A 94 5.48 -10.68 -0.14
CA TYR A 94 5.60 -11.71 0.89
C TYR A 94 6.93 -11.65 1.62
N LYS A 95 6.89 -11.90 2.93
CA LYS A 95 8.07 -12.16 3.76
C LYS A 95 8.87 -13.37 3.26
N THR A 96 8.16 -14.43 2.85
CA THR A 96 8.75 -15.62 2.26
C THR A 96 8.14 -15.83 0.86
N PRO A 97 8.73 -15.28 -0.22
CA PRO A 97 8.23 -15.48 -1.58
C PRO A 97 8.48 -16.89 -2.10
N THR A 98 7.88 -17.25 -3.25
CA THR A 98 8.14 -18.55 -3.90
C THR A 98 9.62 -18.70 -4.26
N ALA A 99 10.29 -19.73 -3.74
CA ALA A 99 11.73 -19.92 -3.93
C ALA A 99 12.17 -20.11 -5.40
N THR A 100 11.31 -20.69 -6.24
CA THR A 100 11.62 -20.96 -7.65
C THR A 100 10.63 -20.23 -8.55
N PRO A 101 11.01 -19.10 -9.19
CA PRO A 101 10.09 -18.32 -10.00
C PRO A 101 9.51 -19.08 -11.22
N GLN A 102 10.15 -20.16 -11.67
CA GLN A 102 9.76 -20.89 -12.88
C GLN A 102 8.80 -22.05 -12.65
N LEU A 103 8.51 -22.43 -11.39
CA LEU A 103 7.56 -23.51 -11.12
C LEU A 103 6.11 -23.02 -11.23
N PRO A 104 5.24 -23.69 -12.03
CA PRO A 104 3.82 -23.36 -12.06
C PRO A 104 3.14 -23.80 -10.75
N SER A 105 2.09 -23.10 -10.34
CA SER A 105 1.44 -23.27 -9.03
C SER A 105 0.70 -24.60 -8.83
N ASN A 106 0.65 -25.46 -9.86
CA ASN A 106 0.14 -26.83 -9.79
C ASN A 106 1.26 -27.89 -9.71
N SER A 107 2.54 -27.48 -9.67
CA SER A 107 3.66 -28.40 -9.49
C SER A 107 3.67 -28.95 -8.05
N PRO A 108 3.93 -30.26 -7.84
CA PRO A 108 4.05 -30.83 -6.49
C PRO A 108 5.21 -30.25 -5.68
N ASN A 109 6.18 -29.61 -6.35
CA ASN A 109 7.31 -28.93 -5.72
C ASN A 109 7.07 -27.42 -5.53
N TYR A 110 5.89 -26.90 -5.90
CA TYR A 110 5.56 -25.49 -5.69
C TYR A 110 5.30 -25.22 -4.21
N LYS A 111 6.13 -24.37 -3.60
CA LYS A 111 5.92 -23.86 -2.25
C LYS A 111 5.17 -22.53 -2.36
N TYR A 112 3.98 -22.48 -1.79
CA TYR A 112 3.23 -21.23 -1.68
C TYR A 112 4.02 -20.20 -0.85
N PRO A 113 3.91 -18.91 -1.19
CA PRO A 113 4.56 -17.85 -0.43
C PRO A 113 3.84 -17.62 0.92
N ASP A 114 4.58 -17.14 1.93
CA ASP A 114 4.07 -16.88 3.28
C ASP A 114 4.31 -15.44 3.75
N GLY A 115 3.40 -14.93 4.59
CA GLY A 115 3.41 -13.60 5.15
C GLY A 115 3.11 -12.50 4.13
N ILE A 116 1.88 -12.50 3.61
CA ILE A 116 1.41 -11.43 2.71
C ILE A 116 1.38 -10.08 3.44
N PHE A 117 1.92 -9.05 2.78
CA PHE A 117 2.19 -7.70 3.29
C PHE A 117 3.19 -7.63 4.48
N GLU A 118 3.92 -8.72 4.76
CA GLU A 118 4.98 -8.80 5.77
C GLU A 118 6.40 -8.60 5.20
N SER A 119 6.56 -8.26 3.91
CA SER A 119 7.89 -8.00 3.33
C SER A 119 8.57 -6.79 4.01
N ASP A 120 9.89 -6.83 4.14
CA ASP A 120 10.66 -5.81 4.88
C ASP A 120 10.40 -4.39 4.38
N ILE A 121 10.25 -4.21 3.06
CA ILE A 121 10.01 -2.89 2.45
C ILE A 121 8.58 -2.39 2.72
N VAL A 122 7.58 -3.28 2.76
CA VAL A 122 6.20 -2.93 3.13
C VAL A 122 6.12 -2.61 4.63
N VAL A 123 6.74 -3.42 5.48
CA VAL A 123 6.84 -3.17 6.93
C VAL A 123 7.54 -1.83 7.22
N GLN A 124 8.65 -1.54 6.53
CA GLN A 124 9.38 -0.27 6.67
C GLN A 124 8.53 0.92 6.22
N MET A 125 7.82 0.79 5.09
CA MET A 125 6.96 1.86 4.57
C MET A 125 5.73 2.10 5.46
N MET A 126 5.09 1.04 5.98
CA MET A 126 3.96 1.15 6.90
C MET A 126 4.37 1.73 8.26
N ARG A 127 5.56 1.38 8.80
CA ARG A 127 6.12 2.03 9.99
C ARG A 127 6.30 3.54 9.82
N LYS A 128 6.81 3.98 8.66
CA LYS A 128 6.91 5.41 8.31
C LYS A 128 5.52 6.05 8.22
N LEU A 129 4.60 5.43 7.48
CA LEU A 129 3.22 5.88 7.30
C LEU A 129 2.54 6.14 8.65
N LEU A 130 2.51 5.13 9.52
CA LEU A 130 1.84 5.19 10.82
C LEU A 130 2.54 6.16 11.78
N THR A 131 3.85 6.37 11.63
CA THR A 131 4.59 7.41 12.36
C THR A 131 4.19 8.83 11.94
N MET A 132 3.97 9.07 10.64
CA MET A 132 3.48 10.37 10.13
C MET A 132 2.05 10.70 10.61
N TYR A 133 1.24 9.67 10.89
CA TYR A 133 -0.19 9.83 11.21
C TYR A 133 -0.55 9.38 12.64
N LYS A 134 0.37 9.53 13.60
CA LYS A 134 0.16 9.22 15.02
C LYS A 134 -1.03 9.96 15.67
N THR A 135 -1.45 11.07 15.09
CA THR A 135 -2.60 11.89 15.53
C THR A 135 -3.88 11.61 14.73
N SER A 136 -3.89 10.61 13.86
CA SER A 136 -5.11 10.21 13.14
C SER A 136 -6.11 9.54 14.10
N HIS A 137 -7.41 9.81 13.91
CA HIS A 137 -8.44 9.14 14.69
C HIS A 137 -8.45 7.65 14.33
N LYS A 138 -8.46 6.76 15.33
CA LYS A 138 -8.45 5.31 15.09
C LYS A 138 -9.80 4.85 14.54
N THR A 139 -9.89 4.69 13.23
CA THR A 139 -11.00 4.04 12.53
C THR A 139 -10.50 2.74 11.91
N ASP A 140 -10.77 1.62 12.58
CA ASP A 140 -10.46 0.25 12.14
C ASP A 140 -9.00 0.03 11.68
N HIS A 141 -8.80 -0.87 10.72
CA HIS A 141 -7.52 -1.19 10.12
C HIS A 141 -7.15 -0.20 9.00
N PRO A 142 -5.86 0.13 8.81
CA PRO A 142 -5.40 1.11 7.80
C PRO A 142 -5.40 0.55 6.36
N THR A 143 -6.53 -0.04 5.95
CA THR A 143 -6.76 -0.71 4.65
C THR A 143 -6.33 0.16 3.46
N GLY A 144 -6.86 1.38 3.37
CA GLY A 144 -6.53 2.34 2.32
C GLY A 144 -5.08 2.83 2.37
N GLY A 145 -4.49 2.93 3.56
CA GLY A 145 -3.09 3.27 3.75
C GLY A 145 -2.16 2.19 3.19
N LEU A 146 -2.46 0.93 3.52
CA LEU A 146 -1.73 -0.23 2.97
C LEU A 146 -1.90 -0.33 1.45
N ALA A 147 -3.11 -0.15 0.90
CA ALA A 147 -3.34 -0.18 -0.55
C ALA A 147 -2.55 0.91 -1.31
N LEU A 148 -2.49 2.12 -0.76
CA LEU A 148 -1.66 3.23 -1.28
C LEU A 148 -0.17 2.89 -1.23
N VAL A 149 0.32 2.35 -0.10
CA VAL A 149 1.71 1.89 0.06
C VAL A 149 2.06 0.82 -0.96
N MET A 150 1.22 -0.21 -1.10
CA MET A 150 1.48 -1.31 -2.04
C MET A 150 1.56 -0.82 -3.48
N THR A 151 0.64 0.06 -3.88
CA THR A 151 0.57 0.63 -5.22
C THR A 151 1.76 1.56 -5.49
N ALA A 152 2.18 2.35 -4.51
CA ALA A 152 3.35 3.24 -4.62
C ALA A 152 4.66 2.45 -4.76
N LEU A 153 4.79 1.32 -4.07
CA LEU A 153 5.93 0.40 -4.21
C LEU A 153 5.90 -0.33 -5.56
N ASP A 154 4.76 -0.89 -5.98
CA ASP A 154 4.58 -1.51 -7.30
C ASP A 154 5.01 -0.56 -8.43
N ARG A 155 4.57 0.70 -8.36
CA ARG A 155 4.98 1.78 -9.27
C ARG A 155 6.50 1.96 -9.32
N ALA A 156 7.16 2.01 -8.17
CA ALA A 156 8.60 2.25 -8.10
C ALA A 156 9.41 1.04 -8.66
N PHE A 157 8.96 -0.19 -8.40
CA PHE A 157 9.54 -1.39 -9.01
C PHE A 157 9.29 -1.45 -10.53
N LEU A 158 8.08 -1.09 -10.99
CA LEU A 158 7.75 -0.97 -12.43
C LEU A 158 8.64 0.06 -13.15
N ALA A 159 8.98 1.16 -12.48
CA ALA A 159 9.88 2.16 -13.04
C ALA A 159 11.31 1.62 -13.26
N CYS A 160 11.82 0.81 -12.32
CA CYS A 160 13.08 0.08 -12.47
C CYS A 160 13.02 -0.93 -13.63
N GLU A 161 11.96 -1.75 -13.70
CA GLU A 161 11.80 -2.75 -14.75
C GLU A 161 11.77 -2.11 -16.15
N ARG A 162 10.92 -1.08 -16.33
CA ARG A 162 10.74 -0.38 -17.62
C ARG A 162 12.02 0.30 -18.12
N LYS A 163 13.00 0.53 -17.25
CA LYS A 163 14.31 1.12 -17.55
C LYS A 163 15.44 0.09 -17.46
N GLY A 164 15.12 -1.19 -17.57
CA GLY A 164 16.11 -2.27 -17.73
C GLY A 164 16.93 -2.53 -16.47
N GLY A 165 16.37 -2.32 -15.28
CA GLY A 165 17.05 -2.48 -14.00
C GLY A 165 17.74 -1.22 -13.47
N VAL A 166 17.64 -0.10 -14.19
CA VAL A 166 18.18 1.20 -13.75
C VAL A 166 17.05 2.06 -13.17
N MET A 167 17.18 2.47 -11.91
CA MET A 167 16.23 3.41 -11.29
C MET A 167 16.30 4.80 -11.96
N PRO A 168 15.18 5.41 -12.38
CA PRO A 168 15.19 6.76 -12.95
C PRO A 168 15.70 7.80 -11.96
N THR A 169 16.61 8.67 -12.43
CA THR A 169 17.11 9.82 -11.69
C THR A 169 16.70 11.13 -12.36
N GLY A 170 16.56 12.22 -11.59
CA GLY A 170 16.27 13.54 -12.16
C GLY A 170 14.83 13.68 -12.69
N PRO A 171 14.57 14.50 -13.72
CA PRO A 171 13.22 14.84 -14.19
C PRO A 171 12.36 13.64 -14.61
N GLU A 172 12.97 12.56 -15.10
CA GLU A 172 12.24 11.35 -15.50
C GLU A 172 11.52 10.66 -14.33
N SER A 173 12.02 10.81 -13.10
CA SER A 173 11.31 10.32 -11.90
C SER A 173 10.02 11.11 -11.58
N LYS A 174 9.84 12.29 -12.20
CA LYS A 174 8.72 13.21 -11.97
C LYS A 174 7.64 13.16 -13.05
N SER A 175 7.90 12.56 -14.22
CA SER A 175 6.93 12.49 -15.32
C SER A 175 5.82 11.47 -15.07
N ASP A 176 6.11 10.41 -14.31
CA ASP A 176 5.12 9.43 -13.85
C ASP A 176 4.50 9.91 -12.53
N GLN A 177 3.40 10.67 -12.59
CA GLN A 177 2.72 11.17 -11.40
C GLN A 177 1.92 10.06 -10.70
N PHE A 178 2.04 9.96 -9.37
CA PHE A 178 1.22 9.05 -8.57
C PHE A 178 -0.20 9.60 -8.42
N GLY A 179 -1.04 9.34 -9.42
CA GLY A 179 -2.41 9.85 -9.53
C GLY A 179 -3.47 8.78 -9.82
N GLN A 180 -4.73 9.12 -9.54
CA GLN A 180 -5.90 8.25 -9.76
C GLN A 180 -6.01 7.74 -11.20
N ALA A 181 -5.64 8.56 -12.19
CA ALA A 181 -5.76 8.21 -13.61
C ALA A 181 -4.85 7.05 -14.01
N GLN A 182 -3.63 6.96 -13.45
CA GLN A 182 -2.69 5.88 -13.72
C GLN A 182 -2.88 4.68 -12.79
N TYR A 183 -3.17 4.92 -11.50
CA TYR A 183 -3.02 3.91 -10.44
C TYR A 183 -4.31 3.58 -9.67
N GLY A 184 -5.43 4.24 -9.98
CA GLY A 184 -6.71 4.03 -9.27
C GLY A 184 -7.23 2.59 -9.35
N ALA A 185 -7.08 1.92 -10.49
CA ALA A 185 -7.49 0.53 -10.66
C ALA A 185 -6.65 -0.44 -9.81
N LEU A 186 -5.33 -0.26 -9.79
CA LEU A 186 -4.42 -1.09 -8.98
C LEU A 186 -4.70 -0.96 -7.48
N ILE A 187 -5.08 0.24 -7.02
CA ILE A 187 -5.54 0.46 -5.63
C ILE A 187 -6.84 -0.27 -5.34
N ASP A 188 -7.83 -0.21 -6.25
CA ASP A 188 -9.09 -0.94 -6.09
C ASP A 188 -8.83 -2.47 -6.03
N GLU A 189 -7.92 -3.01 -6.85
CA GLU A 189 -7.50 -4.43 -6.77
C GLU A 189 -6.84 -4.77 -5.43
N TYR A 190 -5.90 -3.94 -4.95
CA TYR A 190 -5.28 -4.14 -3.64
C TYR A 190 -6.29 -4.07 -2.50
N MET A 191 -7.25 -3.14 -2.56
CA MET A 191 -8.33 -3.03 -1.58
C MET A 191 -9.16 -4.32 -1.50
N CYS A 192 -9.43 -4.99 -2.64
CA CYS A 192 -10.12 -6.28 -2.65
C CYS A 192 -9.34 -7.39 -1.92
N THR A 193 -8.02 -7.52 -2.12
CA THR A 193 -7.21 -8.47 -1.34
C THR A 193 -7.18 -8.08 0.15
N ILE A 194 -6.94 -6.80 0.45
CA ILE A 194 -6.72 -6.32 1.82
C ILE A 194 -7.99 -6.48 2.69
N GLN A 195 -9.18 -6.43 2.09
CA GLN A 195 -10.46 -6.72 2.76
C GLN A 195 -10.65 -8.20 3.12
N ARG A 196 -9.90 -9.12 2.50
CA ARG A 196 -9.96 -10.57 2.75
C ARG A 196 -9.03 -11.01 3.90
N LEU A 197 -8.25 -10.10 4.49
CA LEU A 197 -7.40 -10.38 5.64
C LEU A 197 -8.23 -10.54 6.91
N SER A 198 -8.01 -11.61 7.67
CA SER A 198 -8.68 -11.83 8.96
C SER A 198 -8.22 -10.82 10.02
N ASN A 199 -9.02 -10.66 11.08
CA ASN A 199 -8.67 -9.78 12.20
C ASN A 199 -7.35 -10.18 12.87
N ASN A 200 -7.08 -11.49 13.00
CA ASN A 200 -5.83 -12.00 13.56
C ASN A 200 -4.63 -11.60 12.68
N HIS A 201 -4.75 -11.75 11.36
CA HIS A 201 -3.71 -11.30 10.41
C HIS A 201 -3.47 -9.80 10.51
N TRP A 202 -4.53 -9.01 10.65
CA TRP A 202 -4.43 -7.56 10.86
C TRP A 202 -3.73 -7.18 12.18
N GLN A 203 -4.02 -7.86 13.29
CA GLN A 203 -3.32 -7.62 14.55
C GLN A 203 -1.83 -7.96 14.45
N HIS A 204 -1.47 -9.04 13.75
CA HIS A 204 -0.08 -9.39 13.45
C HIS A 204 0.61 -8.31 12.60
N LEU A 205 -0.02 -7.85 11.50
CA LEU A 205 0.51 -6.76 10.67
C LEU A 205 0.68 -5.46 11.46
N LEU A 206 -0.30 -5.05 12.28
CA LEU A 206 -0.20 -3.86 13.13
C LEU A 206 0.97 -3.97 14.12
N THR A 207 1.17 -5.15 14.71
CA THR A 207 2.30 -5.44 15.60
C THR A 207 3.64 -5.29 14.85
N LEU A 208 3.77 -5.88 13.65
CA LEU A 208 4.94 -5.70 12.79
C LEU A 208 5.18 -4.24 12.40
N TYR A 209 4.11 -3.48 12.14
CA TYR A 209 4.17 -2.06 11.79
C TYR A 209 4.41 -1.14 13.01
N GLY A 210 4.54 -1.68 14.22
CA GLY A 210 4.88 -0.93 15.43
C GLY A 210 3.69 -0.30 16.16
N HIS A 211 2.46 -0.73 15.89
CA HIS A 211 1.30 -0.40 16.72
C HIS A 211 1.09 -1.42 17.84
N PRO A 212 0.80 -0.99 19.08
CA PRO A 212 0.42 -1.89 20.16
C PRO A 212 -0.97 -2.50 19.91
N THR A 213 -1.04 -3.81 20.07
CA THR A 213 -2.21 -4.67 19.86
C THR A 213 -3.17 -4.60 21.06
N PRO A 214 -4.47 -4.30 20.87
CA PRO A 214 -5.51 -4.68 21.83
C PRO A 214 -5.74 -6.20 21.76
N GLU A 215 -6.10 -6.84 22.87
CA GLU A 215 -6.36 -8.30 22.92
C GLU A 215 -7.47 -8.72 21.95
N ALA A 216 -7.24 -9.80 21.21
CA ALA A 216 -8.13 -10.27 20.14
C ALA A 216 -9.09 -11.38 20.61
N GLN A 217 -10.30 -11.42 20.02
CA GLN A 217 -11.27 -12.51 20.16
C GLN A 217 -11.35 -13.35 18.87
N PRO A 218 -11.58 -14.67 18.95
CA PRO A 218 -11.57 -15.57 17.79
C PRO A 218 -12.88 -15.55 16.97
N GLN A 219 -12.76 -15.74 15.65
CA GLN A 219 -13.86 -16.02 14.70
C GLN A 219 -13.40 -16.98 13.58
N PRO A 220 -14.30 -17.73 12.94
CA PRO A 220 -13.96 -18.78 11.98
C PRO A 220 -13.87 -18.31 10.50
N ASP A 221 -13.03 -18.99 9.72
CA ASP A 221 -12.67 -18.64 8.34
C ASP A 221 -13.60 -19.17 7.23
N THR A 222 -13.44 -18.65 6.00
CA THR A 222 -14.02 -19.20 4.76
C THR A 222 -13.06 -19.03 3.58
N ILE A 223 -12.93 -20.06 2.74
CA ILE A 223 -11.91 -20.18 1.67
C ILE A 223 -12.53 -19.90 0.28
N GLN A 224 -11.83 -19.15 -0.60
CA GLN A 224 -12.06 -19.14 -2.06
C GLN A 224 -10.80 -18.92 -2.91
N LEU A 225 -10.86 -19.41 -4.15
CA LEU A 225 -9.79 -19.64 -5.16
C LEU A 225 -10.41 -19.51 -6.58
N VAL A 226 -9.81 -18.98 -7.67
CA VAL A 226 -8.59 -18.19 -7.95
C VAL A 226 -8.89 -17.34 -9.21
N ASN A 227 -8.29 -16.16 -9.39
CA ASN A 227 -8.07 -15.59 -10.74
C ASN A 227 -6.78 -14.74 -10.82
N HIS A 228 -6.57 -14.00 -11.92
CA HIS A 228 -5.26 -13.43 -12.31
C HIS A 228 -4.98 -11.96 -11.87
N SER A 229 -5.78 -11.37 -10.98
CA SER A 229 -5.65 -9.96 -10.55
C SER A 229 -4.95 -9.80 -9.18
N ARG A 230 -4.52 -8.57 -8.82
CA ARG A 230 -4.14 -8.22 -7.44
C ARG A 230 -5.31 -8.29 -6.46
N SER A 231 -6.56 -8.49 -6.90
CA SER A 231 -7.71 -8.86 -6.05
C SER A 231 -7.63 -10.28 -5.48
N ASP A 232 -6.86 -11.15 -6.13
CA ASP A 232 -6.90 -12.60 -5.94
C ASP A 232 -5.59 -13.14 -5.36
N LEU A 233 -4.87 -12.32 -4.59
CA LEU A 233 -3.63 -12.75 -3.95
C LEU A 233 -3.89 -13.87 -2.94
N PHE A 234 -2.87 -14.71 -2.75
CA PHE A 234 -2.89 -15.83 -1.81
C PHE A 234 -2.67 -15.30 -0.39
N ILE A 235 -3.66 -15.52 0.48
CA ILE A 235 -3.55 -15.19 1.90
C ILE A 235 -3.30 -16.52 2.62
N PRO A 236 -2.11 -16.74 3.20
CA PRO A 236 -1.84 -17.92 4.01
C PRO A 236 -2.69 -17.85 5.28
N PHE A 237 -3.47 -18.88 5.54
CA PHE A 237 -4.07 -19.07 6.86
C PHE A 237 -2.98 -19.55 7.83
N LYS A 238 -2.93 -18.94 9.01
CA LYS A 238 -2.22 -19.47 10.19
C LYS A 238 -3.27 -19.67 11.27
N ASP A 239 -3.37 -20.92 11.72
CA ASP A 239 -4.19 -21.33 12.87
C ASP A 239 -3.75 -20.61 14.17
#